data_AF-A0A5J4PMS0-F1
#
_entry.id   AF-A0A5J4PMS0-F1
#
_cell.length_a   1.000
_cell.length_b   1.000
_cell.length_c   1.000
_cell.angle_alpha   90.00
_cell.angle_beta   90.00
_cell.angle_gamma   90.00
#
_symmetry.space_group_name_H-M   'P 1'
#
loop_
_entity.id
_entity.type
_entity.pdbx_description
1 polymer ?
#
loop_
_entity_poly.entity_id
_entity_poly.type
_entity_poly.pdbx_seq_one_letter_code
_entity_poly.pdbx_strand_id
1 'polypeptide(L)'
;MPYLQLKGQIQQFELFGEGKHKRLVAQFADETGSIDLIWFHGIKYITGKYKLHQEYILFGKPNFFNGKINIIHPDIDNVSDVALSTMGMQPYYHTTEKMKHNLLNSHAIGKMMLTVVKQLQESLPETLSTKMIADYRLMSLTEALHNIHFPQNTDLLKKAQYRLKFEELFYIQLNILKYATDRRQKYRGHIFDTVG
;
A
#
# COMPACT_ATOMS: atom_id res chain seq x y z
N MET A 1 0.36 4.99 -16.73
CA MET A 1 0.94 6.07 -15.92
C MET A 1 0.98 5.64 -14.46
N PRO A 2 2.03 6.01 -13.69
CA PRO A 2 2.11 5.75 -12.26
C PRO A 2 1.03 6.53 -11.50
N TYR A 3 0.73 6.10 -10.26
CA TYR A 3 -0.08 6.90 -9.34
C TYR A 3 0.63 8.22 -9.04
N LEU A 4 -0.14 9.30 -8.92
CA LEU A 4 0.40 10.63 -8.70
C LEU A 4 -0.34 11.31 -7.55
N GLN A 5 0.40 12.14 -6.83
CA GLN A 5 -0.12 12.97 -5.74
C GLN A 5 -0.02 14.44 -6.16
N LEU A 6 -1.12 15.18 -6.10
CA LEU A 6 -1.19 16.59 -6.44
C LEU A 6 -1.74 17.39 -5.26
N LYS A 7 -1.26 18.62 -5.08
CA LYS A 7 -1.83 19.59 -4.14
C LYS A 7 -2.46 20.72 -4.95
N GLY A 8 -3.71 21.05 -4.66
CA GLY A 8 -4.45 22.04 -5.42
C GLY A 8 -5.86 22.25 -4.87
N GLN A 9 -6.72 22.88 -5.65
CA GLN A 9 -8.07 23.25 -5.23
C GLN A 9 -9.11 22.77 -6.24
N ILE A 10 -10.30 22.44 -5.74
CA ILE A 10 -11.46 22.18 -6.60
C ILE A 10 -12.10 23.52 -6.95
N GLN A 11 -12.10 23.90 -8.22
CA GLN A 11 -12.63 25.18 -8.69
C GLN A 11 -14.13 25.10 -9.01
N GLN A 12 -14.56 23.99 -9.61
CA GLN A 12 -15.93 23.83 -10.09
C GLN A 12 -16.40 22.38 -9.99
N PHE A 13 -17.71 22.20 -9.80
CA PHE A 13 -18.41 20.93 -9.97
C PHE A 13 -19.40 21.04 -11.13
N GLU A 14 -19.41 20.04 -12.00
CA GLU A 14 -20.35 19.90 -13.12
C GLU A 14 -20.96 18.50 -13.12
N LEU A 15 -22.27 18.42 -13.28
CA LEU A 15 -22.99 17.16 -13.37
C LEU A 15 -23.35 16.90 -14.83
N PHE A 16 -22.86 15.78 -15.36
CA PHE A 16 -23.09 15.38 -16.74
C PHE A 16 -23.98 14.13 -16.81
N GLY A 17 -24.83 14.07 -17.83
CA GLY A 17 -25.70 12.93 -18.14
C GLY A 17 -27.01 12.90 -17.35
N GLU A 18 -27.86 11.94 -17.69
CA GLU A 18 -29.18 11.74 -17.09
C GLU A 18 -29.38 10.30 -16.59
N GLY A 19 -30.31 10.13 -15.64
CA GLY A 19 -30.66 8.82 -15.07
C GLY A 19 -29.46 8.05 -14.50
N LYS A 20 -29.25 6.83 -15.00
CA LYS A 20 -28.18 5.90 -14.57
C LYS A 20 -26.79 6.25 -15.13
N HIS A 21 -26.70 7.15 -16.11
CA HIS A 21 -25.43 7.56 -16.73
C HIS A 21 -24.90 8.90 -16.19
N LYS A 22 -25.38 9.31 -15.01
CA LYS A 22 -24.91 10.52 -14.35
C LYS A 22 -23.47 10.36 -13.87
N ARG A 23 -22.65 11.38 -14.11
CA ARG A 23 -21.30 11.50 -13.54
C ARG A 23 -21.08 12.92 -13.02
N LEU A 24 -20.37 13.02 -11.91
CA LEU A 24 -19.87 14.28 -11.40
C LEU A 24 -18.45 14.47 -11.94
N VAL A 25 -18.20 15.63 -12.53
CA VAL A 25 -16.88 16.07 -12.93
C VAL A 25 -16.52 17.27 -12.05
N ALA A 26 -15.35 17.25 -11.43
CA ALA A 26 -14.82 18.39 -10.72
C ALA A 26 -13.52 18.84 -11.37
N GLN A 27 -13.39 20.14 -11.62
CA GLN A 27 -12.14 20.70 -12.11
C GLN A 27 -11.21 20.93 -10.92
N PHE A 28 -10.09 20.23 -10.91
CA PHE A 28 -9.04 20.39 -9.91
C PHE A 28 -7.86 21.12 -10.55
N ALA A 29 -7.40 22.19 -9.91
CA ALA A 29 -6.35 23.03 -10.44
C ALA A 29 -5.27 23.33 -9.40
N ASP A 30 -4.05 23.46 -9.88
CA ASP A 30 -2.90 23.97 -9.15
C ASP A 30 -2.29 25.15 -9.91
N GLU A 31 -1.09 25.58 -9.53
CA GLU A 31 -0.38 26.70 -10.19
C GLU A 31 0.06 26.37 -11.63
N THR A 32 0.09 25.09 -12.01
CA THR A 32 0.63 24.61 -13.29
C THR A 32 -0.44 24.28 -14.33
N GLY A 33 -1.64 23.93 -13.89
CA GLY A 33 -2.73 23.60 -14.80
C GLY A 33 -3.97 23.05 -14.10
N SER A 34 -4.82 22.38 -14.87
CA SER A 34 -6.05 21.75 -14.36
C SER A 34 -6.27 20.35 -14.92
N ILE A 35 -6.93 19.52 -14.13
CA ILE A 35 -7.31 18.15 -14.46
C ILE A 35 -8.75 17.88 -14.04
N ASP A 36 -9.39 16.92 -14.72
CA ASP A 36 -10.77 16.55 -14.45
C ASP A 36 -10.84 15.38 -13.47
N LEU A 37 -11.54 15.56 -12.36
CA LEU A 37 -11.82 14.50 -11.39
C LEU A 37 -13.22 13.93 -11.66
N ILE A 38 -13.34 12.63 -11.87
CA ILE A 38 -14.58 12.02 -12.34
C ILE A 38 -15.12 11.01 -11.33
N TRP A 39 -16.37 11.17 -10.90
CA TRP A 39 -17.10 10.19 -10.10
C TRP A 39 -18.36 9.72 -10.82
N PHE A 40 -18.48 8.41 -11.01
CA PHE A 40 -19.70 7.79 -11.56
C PHE A 40 -20.71 7.41 -10.47
N HIS A 41 -20.29 7.42 -9.21
CA HIS A 41 -21.07 6.96 -8.06
C HIS A 41 -20.86 7.89 -6.87
N GLY A 42 -21.81 7.89 -5.93
CA GLY A 42 -21.69 8.65 -4.68
C GLY A 42 -21.77 10.18 -4.85
N ILE A 43 -22.30 10.66 -5.97
CA ILE A 43 -22.33 12.09 -6.34
C ILE A 43 -22.77 13.00 -5.18
N LYS A 44 -23.90 12.70 -4.53
CA LYS A 44 -24.41 13.48 -3.38
C LYS A 44 -23.42 13.56 -2.22
N TYR A 45 -22.73 12.46 -1.93
CA TYR A 45 -21.73 12.40 -0.86
C TYR A 45 -20.50 13.25 -1.22
N ILE A 46 -20.02 13.12 -2.46
CA ILE A 46 -18.84 13.86 -2.94
C ILE A 46 -19.10 15.38 -2.93
N THR A 47 -20.25 15.82 -3.45
CA THR A 47 -20.62 17.24 -3.47
C THR A 47 -20.83 17.81 -2.06
N GLY A 48 -21.27 17.00 -1.09
CA GLY A 48 -21.39 17.43 0.31
C GLY A 48 -20.06 17.42 1.08
N LYS A 49 -19.16 16.49 0.73
CA LYS A 49 -17.87 16.30 1.41
C LYS A 49 -16.84 17.36 1.02
N TYR A 50 -16.74 17.67 -0.27
CA TYR A 50 -15.71 18.58 -0.78
C TYR A 50 -16.30 19.94 -1.15
N LYS A 51 -15.59 21.00 -0.76
CA LYS A 51 -15.98 22.39 -0.98
C LYS A 51 -15.14 23.01 -2.08
N LEU A 52 -15.73 23.97 -2.79
CA LEU A 52 -15.02 24.76 -3.79
C LEU A 52 -13.98 25.67 -3.12
N HIS A 53 -12.87 25.93 -3.82
CA HIS A 53 -11.79 26.84 -3.40
C HIS A 53 -11.11 26.46 -2.08
N GLN A 54 -11.23 25.19 -1.67
CA GLN A 54 -10.49 24.64 -0.54
C GLN A 54 -9.30 23.83 -1.07
N GLU A 55 -8.16 23.91 -0.37
CA GLU A 55 -6.99 23.09 -0.71
C GLU A 55 -7.19 21.63 -0.31
N TYR A 56 -6.85 20.74 -1.23
CA TYR A 56 -6.87 19.31 -1.05
C TYR A 56 -5.59 18.65 -1.58
N ILE A 57 -5.30 17.48 -1.03
CA ILE A 57 -4.31 16.55 -1.57
C ILE A 57 -5.07 15.47 -2.33
N LEU A 58 -4.77 15.38 -3.61
CA LEU A 58 -5.35 14.45 -4.56
C LEU A 58 -4.40 13.28 -4.76
N PHE A 59 -4.91 12.05 -4.68
CA PHE A 59 -4.18 10.83 -5.04
C PHE A 59 -4.98 10.00 -6.04
N GLY A 60 -4.32 9.57 -7.10
CA GLY A 60 -4.94 8.65 -8.04
C GLY A 60 -4.10 8.37 -9.27
N LYS A 61 -4.63 7.50 -10.13
CA LYS A 61 -3.98 7.14 -11.38
C LYS A 61 -4.48 8.07 -12.49
N PRO A 62 -3.61 8.91 -13.09
CA PRO A 62 -3.99 9.75 -14.21
C PRO A 62 -4.28 8.87 -15.43
N ASN A 63 -5.35 9.24 -16.12
CA ASN A 63 -5.76 8.70 -17.40
C ASN A 63 -5.84 9.84 -18.42
N PHE A 64 -5.53 9.57 -19.68
CA PHE A 64 -5.61 10.56 -20.74
C PHE A 64 -6.76 10.21 -21.66
N PHE A 65 -7.76 11.08 -21.74
CA PHE A 65 -8.94 10.86 -22.56
C PHE A 65 -9.42 12.17 -23.18
N ASN A 66 -9.72 12.15 -24.48
CA ASN A 66 -10.23 13.30 -25.23
C ASN A 66 -9.40 14.59 -25.07
N GLY A 67 -8.08 14.47 -25.09
CA GLY A 67 -7.16 15.61 -24.96
C GLY A 67 -7.00 16.17 -23.54
N LYS A 68 -7.67 15.58 -22.54
CA LYS A 68 -7.57 16.00 -21.13
C LYS A 68 -7.07 14.87 -20.22
N ILE A 69 -6.32 15.25 -19.19
CA ILE A 69 -5.96 14.35 -18.10
C ILE A 69 -7.15 14.29 -17.14
N ASN A 70 -7.58 13.07 -16.79
CA ASN A 70 -8.58 12.84 -15.78
C ASN A 70 -8.16 11.78 -14.78
N ILE A 71 -8.76 11.83 -13.60
CA ILE A 71 -8.64 10.81 -12.57
C ILE A 71 -10.03 10.31 -12.22
N ILE A 72 -10.25 9.00 -12.39
CA ILE A 72 -11.52 8.36 -12.07
C ILE A 72 -11.49 7.93 -10.60
N HIS A 73 -12.53 8.31 -9.87
CA HIS A 73 -12.71 8.01 -8.45
C HIS A 73 -11.43 8.28 -7.62
N PRO A 74 -10.92 9.53 -7.62
CA PRO A 74 -9.72 9.86 -6.88
C PRO A 74 -9.95 9.80 -5.37
N ASP A 75 -8.86 9.54 -4.65
CA ASP A 75 -8.79 9.71 -3.20
C ASP A 75 -8.38 11.15 -2.91
N ILE A 76 -9.15 11.85 -2.08
CA ILE A 76 -8.92 13.25 -1.75
C ILE A 76 -8.93 13.40 -0.24
N ASP A 77 -7.85 13.97 0.29
CA ASP A 77 -7.71 14.34 1.69
C ASP A 77 -7.63 15.87 1.84
N ASN A 78 -8.14 16.38 2.96
CA ASN A 78 -8.01 17.79 3.31
C ASN A 78 -6.59 18.06 3.77
N VAL A 79 -5.99 19.18 3.32
CA VAL A 79 -4.62 19.56 3.72
C VAL A 79 -4.50 19.64 5.25
N SER A 80 -5.54 20.09 5.96
CA SER A 80 -5.52 20.19 7.42
C SER A 80 -5.58 18.85 8.16
N ASP A 81 -6.10 17.80 7.53
CA ASP A 81 -6.13 16.44 8.13
C ASP A 81 -4.82 15.68 7.89
N VAL A 82 -4.00 16.17 6.96
CA VAL A 82 -2.73 15.55 6.58
C VAL A 82 -1.62 16.16 7.43
N ALA A 83 -1.28 15.48 8.53
CA ALA A 83 -0.07 15.78 9.27
C ALA A 83 1.14 15.73 8.31
N LEU A 84 2.07 16.68 8.43
CA LEU A 84 3.32 16.79 7.64
C LEU A 84 4.10 15.47 7.51
N SER A 85 3.93 14.54 8.46
CA SER A 85 4.47 13.17 8.42
C SER A 85 3.94 12.29 7.26
N THR A 86 2.90 12.75 6.56
CA THR A 86 2.27 12.04 5.43
C THR A 86 2.83 12.46 4.07
N MET A 87 3.74 13.46 4.02
CA MET A 87 4.54 13.81 2.83
C MET A 87 5.73 12.87 2.64
N GLY A 88 5.49 11.55 2.77
CA GLY A 88 6.48 10.50 2.60
C GLY A 88 5.94 9.39 1.71
N MET A 89 6.68 8.28 1.61
CA MET A 89 6.20 7.10 0.89
C MET A 89 4.92 6.56 1.55
N GLN A 90 3.85 6.44 0.76
CA GLN A 90 2.59 5.87 1.21
C GLN A 90 2.45 4.42 0.78
N PRO A 91 1.87 3.56 1.63
CA PRO A 91 1.55 2.20 1.22
C PRO A 91 0.48 2.18 0.15
N TYR A 92 0.64 1.28 -0.81
CA TYR A 92 -0.36 0.99 -1.83
C TYR A 92 -0.88 -0.42 -1.65
N TYR A 93 -2.18 -0.54 -1.34
CA TYR A 93 -2.89 -1.79 -1.18
C TYR A 93 -3.77 -2.07 -2.38
N HIS A 94 -3.75 -3.33 -2.83
CA HIS A 94 -4.61 -3.77 -3.91
C HIS A 94 -6.06 -3.85 -3.41
N THR A 95 -6.94 -3.08 -4.05
CA THR A 95 -8.38 -3.07 -3.75
C THR A 95 -9.18 -3.36 -5.01
N THR A 96 -10.25 -4.16 -4.88
CA THR A 96 -11.17 -4.43 -5.99
C THR A 96 -12.14 -3.26 -6.21
N GLU A 97 -12.76 -3.16 -7.38
CA GLU A 97 -13.78 -2.13 -7.65
C GLU A 97 -14.94 -2.20 -6.66
N LYS A 98 -15.39 -3.41 -6.28
CA LYS A 98 -16.44 -3.60 -5.26
C LYS A 98 -16.04 -3.01 -3.91
N MET A 99 -14.77 -3.11 -3.53
CA MET A 99 -14.25 -2.49 -2.30
C MET A 99 -14.26 -0.97 -2.40
N LYS A 100 -13.78 -0.42 -3.53
CA LYS A 100 -13.79 1.03 -3.79
C LYS A 100 -15.22 1.61 -3.75
N HIS A 101 -16.20 0.90 -4.30
CA HIS A 101 -17.62 1.28 -4.21
C HIS A 101 -18.12 1.37 -2.77
N ASN A 102 -17.56 0.56 -1.87
CA ASN A 102 -17.88 0.56 -0.44
C ASN A 102 -16.88 1.40 0.39
N LEU A 103 -16.20 2.37 -0.22
CA LEU A 103 -15.23 3.27 0.45
C LEU A 103 -13.99 2.57 1.04
N LEU A 104 -13.71 1.33 0.63
CA LEU A 104 -12.51 0.59 0.99
C LEU A 104 -11.45 0.70 -0.11
N ASN A 105 -10.92 1.91 -0.29
CA ASN A 105 -9.78 2.18 -1.17
C ASN A 105 -8.44 1.88 -0.45
N SER A 106 -7.33 1.94 -1.19
CA SER A 106 -5.98 1.73 -0.64
C SER A 106 -5.71 2.62 0.57
N HIS A 107 -6.12 3.88 0.50
CA HIS A 107 -5.91 4.83 1.57
C HIS A 107 -6.67 4.47 2.86
N ALA A 108 -7.92 4.00 2.75
CA ALA A 108 -8.73 3.52 3.87
C ALA A 108 -8.07 2.32 4.55
N ILE A 109 -7.56 1.36 3.77
CA ILE A 109 -6.77 0.24 4.31
C ILE A 109 -5.50 0.76 5.00
N GLY A 110 -4.83 1.76 4.41
CA GLY A 110 -3.68 2.43 5.03
C GLY A 110 -4.02 3.03 6.39
N LYS A 111 -5.16 3.72 6.55
CA LYS A 111 -5.61 4.26 7.84
C LYS A 111 -5.89 3.15 8.86
N MET A 112 -6.53 2.06 8.44
CA MET A 112 -6.77 0.90 9.29
C MET A 112 -5.45 0.27 9.74
N MET A 113 -4.52 0.05 8.82
CA MET A 113 -3.19 -0.49 9.12
C MET A 113 -2.40 0.43 10.05
N LEU A 114 -2.44 1.74 9.86
CA LEU A 114 -1.79 2.69 10.75
C LEU A 114 -2.36 2.59 12.16
N THR A 115 -3.66 2.36 12.29
CA THR A 115 -4.33 2.18 13.58
C THR A 115 -3.83 0.92 14.28
N VAL A 116 -3.75 -0.21 13.56
CA VAL A 116 -3.21 -1.48 14.08
C VAL A 116 -1.74 -1.31 14.48
N VAL A 117 -0.92 -0.70 13.63
CA VAL A 117 0.51 -0.49 13.89
C VAL A 117 0.71 0.42 15.12
N LYS A 118 -0.10 1.46 15.30
CA LYS A 118 -0.05 2.32 16.49
C LYS A 118 -0.47 1.60 17.78
N GLN A 119 -1.23 0.51 17.69
CA GLN A 119 -1.62 -0.30 18.84
C GLN A 119 -0.54 -1.31 19.25
N LEU A 120 0.48 -1.54 18.41
CA LEU A 120 1.65 -2.33 18.78
C LEU A 120 2.51 -1.53 19.78
N GLN A 121 2.18 -1.64 21.06
CA GLN A 121 2.96 -1.01 22.14
C GLN A 121 4.22 -1.81 22.48
N GLU A 122 4.16 -3.13 22.31
CA GLU A 122 5.27 -4.03 22.57
C GLU A 122 5.88 -4.56 21.27
N SER A 123 7.17 -4.88 21.32
CA SER A 123 7.84 -5.53 20.19
C SER A 123 7.28 -6.94 20.01
N LEU A 124 6.97 -7.28 18.76
CA LEU A 124 6.58 -8.63 18.39
C LEU A 124 7.70 -9.61 18.72
N PRO A 125 7.37 -10.83 19.17
CA PRO A 125 8.37 -11.84 19.48
C PRO A 125 9.18 -12.16 18.22
N GLU A 126 10.50 -12.16 18.38
CA GLU A 126 11.42 -12.47 17.29
C GLU A 126 11.28 -13.94 16.85
N THR A 127 11.33 -14.13 15.54
CA THR A 127 11.21 -15.43 14.86
C THR A 127 12.58 -16.07 14.59
N LEU A 128 13.61 -15.22 14.45
CA LEU A 128 15.00 -15.62 14.21
C LEU A 128 15.81 -15.51 15.50
N SER A 129 16.84 -16.35 15.62
CA SER A 129 17.76 -16.26 16.76
C SER A 129 18.53 -14.93 16.76
N THR A 130 18.86 -14.42 17.94
CA THR A 130 19.65 -13.19 18.11
C THR A 130 20.99 -13.25 17.37
N LYS A 131 21.61 -14.44 17.33
CA LYS A 131 22.82 -14.70 16.55
C LYS A 131 22.62 -14.46 15.06
N MET A 132 21.56 -15.02 14.45
CA MET A 132 21.28 -14.81 13.03
C MET A 132 20.99 -13.34 12.72
N ILE A 133 20.25 -12.66 13.61
CA ILE A 133 19.97 -11.23 13.43
C ILE A 133 21.28 -10.42 13.40
N ALA A 134 22.22 -10.73 14.29
CA ALA A 134 23.53 -10.08 14.34
C ALA A 134 24.41 -10.43 13.13
N ASP A 135 24.55 -11.71 12.82
CA ASP A 135 25.45 -12.21 11.75
C ASP A 135 25.04 -11.66 10.36
N TYR A 136 23.73 -11.58 10.10
CA TYR A 136 23.19 -11.09 8.82
C TYR A 136 22.75 -9.61 8.86
N ARG A 137 23.00 -8.91 9.98
CA ARG A 137 22.66 -7.48 10.18
C ARG A 137 21.20 -7.18 9.85
N LEU A 138 20.30 -8.04 10.33
CA LEU A 138 18.88 -7.97 10.05
C LEU A 138 18.19 -6.93 10.94
N MET A 139 17.26 -6.17 10.36
CA MET A 139 16.33 -5.32 11.11
C MET A 139 15.41 -6.20 11.98
N SER A 140 14.94 -5.72 13.13
CA SER A 140 14.00 -6.48 13.97
C SER A 140 12.69 -6.77 13.23
N LEU A 141 11.96 -7.81 13.63
CA LEU A 141 10.66 -8.17 13.01
C LEU A 141 9.67 -7.01 13.11
N THR A 142 9.56 -6.40 14.29
CA THR A 142 8.66 -5.27 14.54
C THR A 142 8.98 -4.08 13.62
N GLU A 143 10.25 -3.71 13.50
CA GLU A 143 10.66 -2.61 12.62
C GLU A 143 10.47 -2.95 11.14
N ALA A 144 10.70 -4.20 10.74
CA ALA A 144 10.50 -4.64 9.36
C ALA A 144 9.02 -4.59 8.96
N LEU A 145 8.12 -5.04 9.84
CA LEU A 145 6.68 -4.93 9.64
C LEU A 145 6.20 -3.47 9.66
N HIS A 146 6.77 -2.61 10.50
CA HIS A 146 6.44 -1.19 10.44
C HIS A 146 6.88 -0.57 9.10
N ASN A 147 8.15 -0.76 8.71
CA ASN A 147 8.75 -0.09 7.55
C ASN A 147 8.31 -0.68 6.20
N ILE A 148 7.79 -1.91 6.13
CA ILE A 148 7.20 -2.41 4.88
C ILE A 148 5.89 -1.68 4.54
N HIS A 149 5.14 -1.24 5.55
CA HIS A 149 3.89 -0.49 5.39
C HIS A 149 4.10 1.03 5.40
N PHE A 150 4.89 1.54 6.33
CA PHE A 150 5.10 2.98 6.54
C PHE A 150 6.60 3.30 6.59
N PRO A 151 7.33 3.18 5.46
CA PRO A 151 8.76 3.44 5.43
C PRO A 151 9.06 4.93 5.60
N GLN A 152 9.95 5.26 6.52
CA GLN A 152 10.41 6.65 6.68
C GLN A 152 11.32 7.09 5.52
N ASN A 153 12.06 6.17 4.93
CA ASN A 153 12.92 6.40 3.76
C ASN A 153 13.14 5.11 2.97
N THR A 154 13.71 5.25 1.77
CA THR A 154 13.90 4.15 0.82
C THR A 154 14.88 3.09 1.32
N ASP A 155 15.84 3.47 2.17
CA ASP A 155 16.83 2.53 2.69
C ASP A 155 16.25 1.65 3.81
N LEU A 156 15.39 2.20 4.67
CA LEU A 156 14.64 1.42 5.65
C LEU A 156 13.66 0.46 4.98
N LEU A 157 13.01 0.88 3.88
CA LEU A 157 12.17 0.00 3.08
C LEU A 157 12.98 -1.19 2.54
N LYS A 158 14.17 -0.95 1.98
CA LYS A 158 15.05 -2.03 1.49
C LYS A 158 15.46 -2.99 2.60
N LYS A 159 15.80 -2.47 3.79
CA LYS A 159 16.14 -3.30 4.96
C LYS A 159 14.96 -4.16 5.43
N ALA A 160 13.76 -3.58 5.48
CA ALA A 160 12.54 -4.30 5.81
C ALA A 160 12.24 -5.42 4.80
N GLN A 161 12.33 -5.12 3.50
CA GLN A 161 12.17 -6.12 2.44
C GLN A 161 13.23 -7.23 2.53
N TYR A 162 14.49 -6.88 2.79
CA TYR A 162 15.56 -7.85 2.95
C TYR A 162 15.30 -8.78 4.14
N ARG A 163 14.93 -8.22 5.30
CA ARG A 163 14.55 -9.00 6.50
C ARG A 163 13.45 -10.01 6.20
N LEU A 164 12.33 -9.55 5.64
CA LEU A 164 11.15 -10.40 5.40
C LEU A 164 11.44 -11.48 4.34
N LYS A 165 12.15 -11.13 3.26
CA LYS A 165 12.56 -12.10 2.23
C LYS A 165 13.53 -13.14 2.79
N PHE A 166 14.51 -12.71 3.59
CA PHE A 166 15.45 -13.62 4.23
C PHE A 166 14.70 -14.62 5.11
N GLU A 167 13.78 -14.13 5.94
CA GLU A 167 12.98 -14.95 6.85
C GLU A 167 12.12 -15.98 6.09
N GLU A 168 11.40 -15.55 5.06
CA GLU A 168 10.59 -16.44 4.22
C GLU A 168 11.44 -17.55 3.60
N LEU A 169 12.56 -17.19 2.97
CA LEU A 169 13.47 -18.15 2.35
C LEU A 169 14.13 -19.07 3.37
N PHE A 170 14.48 -18.56 4.54
CA PHE A 170 15.05 -19.35 5.63
C PHE A 170 14.10 -20.46 6.06
N TYR A 171 12.82 -20.13 6.28
CA TYR A 171 11.82 -21.14 6.67
C TYR A 171 11.52 -22.14 5.56
N ILE A 172 11.53 -21.71 4.28
CA ILE A 172 11.43 -22.63 3.15
C ILE A 172 12.60 -23.63 3.17
N GLN A 173 13.84 -23.15 3.33
CA GLN A 173 15.03 -24.01 3.39
C GLN A 173 15.01 -24.94 4.59
N LEU A 174 14.62 -24.45 5.77
CA LEU A 174 14.51 -25.25 6.97
C LEU A 174 13.49 -26.39 6.80
N ASN A 175 12.36 -26.10 6.14
CA ASN A 175 11.35 -27.11 5.83
C ASN A 175 11.89 -28.18 4.88
N ILE A 176 12.59 -27.79 3.81
CA ILE A 176 13.24 -28.72 2.87
C ILE A 176 14.25 -29.63 3.61
N LEU A 177 15.09 -29.05 4.46
CA LEU A 177 16.08 -29.80 5.25
C LEU A 177 15.42 -30.78 6.22
N LYS A 178 14.33 -30.36 6.87
CA LYS A 178 13.53 -31.24 7.72
C LYS A 178 12.99 -32.42 6.92
N TYR A 179 12.36 -32.20 5.77
CA TYR A 179 11.88 -33.27 4.89
C TYR A 179 12.98 -34.23 4.44
N ALA A 180 14.13 -33.69 4.03
CA ALA A 180 15.28 -34.51 3.61
C ALA A 180 15.81 -35.38 4.75
N THR A 181 15.89 -34.81 5.96
CA THR A 181 16.35 -35.51 7.17
C THR A 181 15.36 -36.61 7.57
N ASP A 182 14.06 -36.30 7.62
CA ASP A 182 13.01 -37.26 7.94
C ASP A 182 13.00 -38.43 6.95
N ARG A 183 13.18 -38.15 5.65
CA ARG A 183 13.28 -39.19 4.61
C ARG A 183 14.50 -40.08 4.82
N ARG A 184 15.67 -39.51 5.11
CA ARG A 184 16.90 -40.26 5.36
C ARG A 184 16.80 -41.15 6.60
N GLN A 185 16.09 -40.70 7.63
CA GLN A 185 15.85 -41.49 8.84
C GLN A 185 14.86 -42.64 8.60
N LYS A 186 13.76 -42.40 7.87
CA LYS A 186 12.73 -43.41 7.58
C LYS A 186 13.19 -44.47 6.59
N TYR A 187 13.96 -44.07 5.57
CA TYR A 187 14.45 -44.95 4.53
C TYR A 187 15.97 -45.08 4.65
N ARG A 188 16.43 -46.04 5.48
CA ARG A 188 17.83 -46.45 5.46
C ARG A 188 18.13 -47.08 4.10
N GLY A 189 19.09 -46.49 3.37
CA GLY A 189 19.53 -47.03 2.08
C GLY A 189 20.08 -48.44 2.21
N HIS A 190 20.07 -49.20 1.11
CA HIS A 190 20.68 -50.52 1.08
C HIS A 190 22.20 -50.34 1.28
N ILE A 191 22.75 -51.00 2.31
CA ILE A 191 24.19 -51.04 2.53
C ILE A 191 24.75 -52.02 1.49
N PHE A 192 25.76 -51.61 0.72
CA PHE A 192 26.48 -52.51 -0.18
C PHE A 192 27.70 -53.03 0.58
N ASP A 193 27.76 -54.35 0.79
CA ASP A 193 28.83 -54.99 1.57
C ASP A 193 30.16 -55.08 0.80
N THR A 194 30.11 -54.94 -0.53
CA THR A 194 31.29 -54.90 -1.41
C THR A 194 31.15 -53.70 -2.33
N VAL A 195 32.03 -52.72 -2.14
CA VAL A 195 32.31 -51.70 -3.14
C VAL A 195 33.44 -52.29 -3.97
N GLY A 196 33.18 -52.48 -5.27
CA GLY A 196 34.08 -53.20 -6.18
C GLY A 196 35.52 -52.73 -6.17
#